data_AF-A0A1S3IDE0-F1
#
_entry.id   AF-A0A1S3IDE0-F1
#
_cell.length_a   1.000
_cell.length_b   1.000
_cell.length_c   1.000
_cell.angle_alpha   90.00
_cell.angle_beta   90.00
_cell.angle_gamma   90.00
#
_symmetry.space_group_name_H-M   'P 1'
#
loop_
_entity.id
_entity.type
_entity.pdbx_description
1 polymer ?
#
loop_
_entity_poly.entity_id
_entity_poly.type
_entity_poly.pdbx_seq_one_letter_code
_entity_poly.pdbx_strand_id
1 'polypeptide(L)'
;MDKLWKLAINKNHTELLENLEVLRVIPHLYQNNILDDDDEDDIVSTNGREAKCEVLFGYILRKDPALDPFGHFIRALQCTNQNHLADRLTNSYTWLEQEGYGNMDIPENILNDPCVKKAQESCKPQLGYLKSRHQSSDRQFAVVCGTDMDKLWKLAINKNHTELLENLEVLRVIPHLYQNNILDDDDEDDIVSTNGREAKCEVLFGYILRKDPALDPFGHFIRALQCTNQNHLADRLTNSYTWLEQVKKAQESCKPQLGYLNSRHQSSDRQFAVVCENDMELLRRQAIKKNYKLLLRDMNANELLSDLYRNNVINHNQMVIIKAKHSRPDQCECLIGYILRANPELEPLRHFVSALREIKQDHLANSIESTY
;
A
#
# COMPACT_ATOMS: atom_id res chain seq x y z
N MET A 1 10.81 20.98 -15.82
CA MET A 1 9.38 20.60 -15.66
C MET A 1 9.03 19.24 -16.25
N ASP A 2 9.59 18.87 -17.41
CA ASP A 2 9.16 17.69 -18.17
C ASP A 2 9.26 16.30 -17.47
N LYS A 3 10.03 16.18 -16.39
CA LYS A 3 10.23 14.89 -15.71
C LYS A 3 9.33 14.68 -14.48
N LEU A 4 8.68 15.73 -13.98
CA LEU A 4 7.92 15.68 -12.72
C LEU A 4 6.68 14.80 -12.80
N TRP A 5 5.93 14.90 -13.89
CA TRP A 5 4.70 14.12 -14.05
C TRP A 5 4.98 12.62 -14.20
N LYS A 6 6.10 12.25 -14.83
CA LYS A 6 6.56 10.86 -14.90
C LYS A 6 6.83 10.29 -13.50
N LEU A 7 7.47 11.08 -12.63
CA LEU A 7 7.67 10.72 -11.22
C LEU A 7 6.34 10.63 -10.45
N ALA A 8 5.39 11.52 -10.72
CA ALA A 8 4.08 11.48 -10.09
C ALA A 8 3.33 10.18 -10.45
N ILE A 9 3.36 9.76 -11.72
CA ILE A 9 2.80 8.47 -12.16
C ILE A 9 3.52 7.31 -11.46
N ASN A 10 4.85 7.29 -11.49
CA ASN A 10 5.64 6.22 -10.87
C ASN A 10 5.41 6.11 -9.35
N LYS A 11 5.29 7.25 -8.65
CA LYS A 11 5.03 7.28 -7.20
C LYS A 11 3.66 6.68 -6.84
N ASN A 12 2.69 6.76 -7.74
CA ASN A 12 1.33 6.25 -7.54
C ASN A 12 1.07 4.95 -8.34
N HIS A 13 2.12 4.32 -8.85
CA HIS A 13 1.99 3.24 -9.83
C HIS A 13 1.16 2.06 -9.32
N THR A 14 1.39 1.57 -8.10
CA THR A 14 0.59 0.48 -7.52
C THR A 14 -0.89 0.83 -7.39
N GLU A 15 -1.20 2.04 -6.88
CA GLU A 15 -2.59 2.50 -6.73
C GLU A 15 -3.28 2.64 -8.08
N LEU A 16 -2.54 3.09 -9.10
CA LEU A 16 -3.04 3.15 -10.47
C LEU A 16 -3.29 1.75 -11.07
N LEU A 17 -2.35 0.80 -10.94
CA LEU A 17 -2.55 -0.58 -11.40
C LEU A 17 -3.79 -1.21 -10.75
N GLU A 18 -4.01 -0.92 -9.47
CA GLU A 18 -5.07 -1.50 -8.66
C GLU A 18 -6.45 -0.90 -8.90
N ASN A 19 -6.56 0.34 -9.39
CA ASN A 19 -7.84 1.06 -9.42
C ASN A 19 -8.20 1.65 -10.79
N LEU A 20 -7.26 1.76 -11.72
CA LEU A 20 -7.49 2.37 -13.03
C LEU A 20 -8.39 1.48 -13.91
N GLU A 21 -9.49 2.07 -14.38
CA GLU A 21 -10.36 1.48 -15.41
C GLU A 21 -9.89 1.91 -16.79
N VAL A 22 -8.80 1.28 -17.25
CA VAL A 22 -8.07 1.65 -18.49
C VAL A 22 -8.99 1.85 -19.69
N LEU A 23 -9.92 0.93 -19.92
CA LEU A 23 -10.80 0.96 -21.09
C LEU A 23 -11.73 2.18 -21.11
N ARG A 24 -12.04 2.78 -19.95
CA ARG A 24 -12.83 4.02 -19.91
C ARG A 24 -12.00 5.24 -20.30
N VAL A 25 -10.70 5.21 -20.00
CA VAL A 25 -9.78 6.35 -20.20
C VAL A 25 -9.26 6.43 -21.63
N ILE A 26 -9.09 5.28 -22.31
CA ILE A 26 -8.54 5.21 -23.69
C ILE A 26 -9.27 6.16 -24.66
N PRO A 27 -10.62 6.16 -24.79
CA PRO A 27 -11.29 7.00 -25.79
C PRO A 27 -10.98 8.48 -25.62
N HIS A 28 -10.81 8.96 -24.38
CA HIS A 28 -10.46 10.34 -24.10
C HIS A 28 -9.00 10.64 -24.48
N LEU A 29 -8.07 9.71 -24.21
CA LEU A 29 -6.67 9.90 -24.59
C LEU A 29 -6.48 9.86 -26.11
N TYR A 30 -7.20 8.98 -26.79
CA TYR A 30 -7.25 8.92 -28.25
C TYR A 30 -7.82 10.21 -28.85
N GLN A 31 -8.97 10.68 -28.38
CA GLN A 31 -9.60 11.93 -28.84
C GLN A 31 -8.71 13.17 -28.67
N ASN A 32 -7.79 13.14 -27.71
CA ASN A 32 -6.84 14.22 -27.45
C ASN A 32 -5.48 14.01 -28.16
N ASN A 33 -5.38 13.07 -29.09
CA ASN A 33 -4.15 12.70 -29.82
C ASN A 33 -2.98 12.29 -28.91
N ILE A 34 -3.29 11.78 -27.71
CA ILE A 34 -2.27 11.20 -26.83
C ILE A 34 -1.98 9.76 -27.23
N LEU A 35 -3.01 9.00 -27.60
CA LEU A 35 -2.88 7.66 -28.19
C LEU A 35 -3.26 7.73 -29.67
N ASP A 36 -2.62 6.91 -30.50
CA ASP A 36 -3.02 6.65 -31.89
C ASP A 36 -3.71 5.28 -32.01
N ASP A 37 -4.09 4.90 -33.24
CA ASP A 37 -4.81 3.64 -33.52
C ASP A 37 -4.02 2.41 -33.08
N ASP A 38 -2.70 2.41 -33.34
CA ASP A 38 -1.81 1.30 -32.99
C ASP A 38 -1.66 1.18 -31.46
N ASP A 39 -1.51 2.32 -30.76
CA ASP A 39 -1.45 2.35 -29.29
C ASP A 39 -2.75 1.79 -28.66
N GLU A 40 -3.91 2.16 -29.19
CA GLU A 40 -5.22 1.69 -28.70
C GLU A 40 -5.38 0.18 -28.91
N ASP A 41 -5.10 -0.32 -30.11
CA ASP A 41 -5.21 -1.75 -30.44
C ASP A 41 -4.30 -2.61 -29.55
N ASP A 42 -3.07 -2.16 -29.28
CA ASP A 42 -2.13 -2.84 -28.40
C ASP A 42 -2.65 -2.91 -26.95
N ILE A 43 -3.23 -1.82 -26.42
CA ILE A 43 -3.79 -1.82 -25.07
C ILE A 43 -5.05 -2.71 -25.02
N VAL A 44 -5.93 -2.63 -26.01
CA VAL A 44 -7.19 -3.39 -26.02
C VAL A 44 -6.93 -4.90 -26.14
N SER A 45 -5.96 -5.29 -26.98
CA SER A 45 -5.58 -6.69 -27.21
C SER A 45 -4.78 -7.33 -26.07
N THR A 46 -4.14 -6.51 -25.21
CA THR A 46 -3.39 -7.00 -24.05
C THR A 46 -4.30 -7.67 -23.02
N ASN A 47 -3.98 -8.89 -22.58
CA ASN A 47 -4.80 -9.60 -21.60
C ASN A 47 -4.44 -9.24 -20.15
N GLY A 48 -5.48 -9.01 -19.34
CA GLY A 48 -5.34 -8.69 -17.92
C GLY A 48 -5.22 -7.19 -17.67
N ARG A 49 -5.94 -6.72 -16.66
CA ARG A 49 -6.06 -5.29 -16.36
C ARG A 49 -4.72 -4.62 -16.04
N GLU A 50 -3.92 -5.24 -15.18
CA GLU A 50 -2.61 -4.69 -14.80
C GLU A 50 -1.70 -4.56 -16.02
N ALA A 51 -1.66 -5.58 -16.89
CA ALA A 51 -0.89 -5.52 -18.13
C ALA A 51 -1.39 -4.40 -19.06
N LYS A 52 -2.71 -4.19 -19.18
CA LYS A 52 -3.26 -3.04 -19.93
C LYS A 52 -2.81 -1.69 -19.35
N CYS A 53 -2.81 -1.56 -18.02
CA CYS A 53 -2.31 -0.35 -17.35
C CYS A 53 -0.82 -0.12 -17.65
N GLU A 54 -0.01 -1.17 -17.60
CA GLU A 54 1.43 -1.09 -17.91
C GLU A 54 1.69 -0.64 -19.34
N VAL A 55 0.97 -1.23 -20.31
CA VAL A 55 1.08 -0.83 -21.72
C VAL A 55 0.66 0.63 -21.90
N LEU A 56 -0.46 1.03 -21.30
CA LEU A 56 -0.92 2.43 -21.32
C LEU A 56 0.12 3.39 -20.72
N PHE A 57 0.68 3.10 -19.55
CA PHE A 57 1.71 3.95 -18.95
C PHE A 57 2.98 3.98 -19.80
N GLY A 58 3.34 2.86 -20.41
CA GLY A 58 4.40 2.79 -21.39
C GLY A 58 4.21 3.81 -22.51
N TYR A 59 3.00 3.94 -23.06
CA TYR A 59 2.70 4.93 -24.10
C TYR A 59 2.69 6.36 -23.56
N ILE A 60 1.92 6.63 -22.50
CA ILE A 60 1.82 7.99 -21.91
C ILE A 60 3.21 8.53 -21.54
N LEU A 61 4.06 7.74 -20.88
CA LEU A 61 5.39 8.16 -20.43
C LEU A 61 6.39 8.45 -21.56
N ARG A 62 6.12 7.95 -22.78
CA ARG A 62 6.97 8.15 -23.98
C ARG A 62 6.50 9.29 -24.88
N LYS A 63 5.26 9.79 -24.72
CA LYS A 63 4.73 10.85 -25.58
C LYS A 63 5.48 12.17 -25.41
N ASP A 64 5.44 12.97 -26.47
CA ASP A 64 6.07 14.29 -26.51
C ASP A 64 5.45 15.17 -25.41
N PRO A 65 6.28 15.71 -24.50
CA PRO A 65 5.85 16.66 -23.47
C PRO A 65 5.06 17.85 -23.98
N ALA A 66 5.33 18.30 -25.21
CA ALA A 66 4.62 19.40 -25.85
C ALA A 66 3.13 19.11 -26.05
N LEU A 67 2.73 17.85 -26.03
CA LEU A 67 1.33 17.41 -26.12
C LEU A 67 0.61 17.42 -24.76
N ASP A 68 1.27 17.79 -23.65
CA ASP A 68 0.72 17.73 -22.29
C ASP A 68 0.03 16.37 -21.95
N PRO A 69 0.73 15.23 -22.12
CA PRO A 69 0.13 13.92 -21.91
C PRO A 69 -0.39 13.74 -20.48
N PHE A 70 0.25 14.38 -19.50
CA PHE A 70 -0.18 14.34 -18.11
C PHE A 70 -1.49 15.11 -17.89
N GLY A 71 -1.61 16.35 -18.34
CA GLY A 71 -2.84 17.12 -18.17
C GLY A 71 -4.02 16.51 -18.92
N HIS A 72 -3.78 15.90 -20.09
CA HIS A 72 -4.81 15.12 -20.79
C HIS A 72 -5.19 13.84 -20.05
N PHE A 73 -4.23 13.13 -19.44
CA PHE A 73 -4.52 11.97 -18.61
C PHE A 73 -5.34 12.32 -17.36
N ILE A 74 -5.00 13.40 -16.65
CA ILE A 74 -5.79 13.90 -15.51
C ILE A 74 -7.22 14.23 -15.92
N ARG A 75 -7.41 14.93 -17.05
CA ARG A 75 -8.74 15.24 -17.58
C ARG A 75 -9.52 13.98 -17.95
N ALA A 76 -8.88 13.00 -18.58
CA ALA A 76 -9.51 11.73 -18.92
C ALA A 76 -9.97 10.94 -17.68
N LEU A 77 -9.18 10.94 -16.60
CA LEU A 77 -9.59 10.38 -15.30
C LEU A 77 -10.81 11.10 -14.74
N GLN A 78 -10.85 12.43 -14.81
CA GLN A 78 -12.00 13.22 -14.33
C GLN A 78 -13.27 12.95 -15.17
N CYS A 79 -13.16 12.93 -16.49
CA CYS A 79 -14.27 12.64 -17.41
C CYS A 79 -14.86 11.23 -17.22
N THR A 80 -14.06 10.29 -16.72
CA THR A 80 -14.47 8.89 -16.49
C THR A 80 -14.84 8.61 -15.04
N ASN A 81 -15.07 9.67 -14.25
CA ASN A 81 -15.41 9.61 -12.82
C ASN A 81 -14.36 8.90 -11.94
N GLN A 82 -13.09 8.90 -12.37
CA GLN A 82 -11.94 8.41 -11.61
C GLN A 82 -11.23 9.57 -10.89
N ASN A 83 -12.02 10.50 -10.33
CA ASN A 83 -11.55 11.75 -9.70
C ASN A 83 -10.54 11.49 -8.58
N HIS A 84 -10.72 10.43 -7.81
CA HIS A 84 -9.80 10.06 -6.73
C HIS A 84 -8.36 9.79 -7.24
N LEU A 85 -8.20 9.19 -8.43
CA LEU A 85 -6.88 8.98 -9.06
C LEU A 85 -6.31 10.30 -9.60
N ALA A 86 -7.17 11.13 -10.20
CA ALA A 86 -6.78 12.45 -10.70
C ALA A 86 -6.26 13.36 -9.56
N ASP A 87 -6.98 13.42 -8.44
CA ASP A 87 -6.60 14.20 -7.26
C ASP A 87 -5.30 13.68 -6.66
N ARG A 88 -5.15 12.35 -6.56
CA ARG A 88 -3.95 11.71 -6.04
C ARG A 88 -2.70 12.04 -6.86
N LEU A 89 -2.82 11.98 -8.18
CA LEU A 89 -1.74 12.34 -9.10
C LEU A 89 -1.42 13.83 -9.05
N THR A 90 -2.43 14.69 -9.04
CA THR A 90 -2.28 16.14 -8.95
C THR A 90 -1.58 16.53 -7.65
N ASN A 91 -2.01 15.96 -6.51
CA ASN A 91 -1.37 16.19 -5.22
C ASN A 91 0.08 15.73 -5.19
N SER A 92 0.37 14.58 -5.81
CA SER A 92 1.75 14.07 -5.90
C SER A 92 2.64 14.94 -6.76
N TYR A 93 2.11 15.45 -7.88
CA TYR A 93 2.80 16.40 -8.75
C TYR A 93 3.11 17.71 -8.00
N THR A 94 2.09 18.33 -7.38
CA THR A 94 2.24 19.57 -6.61
C THR A 94 3.24 19.41 -5.47
N TRP A 95 3.20 18.28 -4.75
CA TRP A 95 4.17 18.00 -3.71
C TRP A 95 5.60 17.89 -4.26
N LEU A 96 5.80 17.18 -5.39
CA LEU A 96 7.12 17.08 -6.02
C LEU A 96 7.64 18.46 -6.50
N GLU A 97 6.74 19.31 -6.99
CA GLU A 97 7.08 20.67 -7.39
C GLU A 97 7.52 21.53 -6.19
N GLN A 98 6.79 21.46 -5.07
CA GLN A 98 7.11 22.18 -3.82
C GLN A 98 8.44 21.76 -3.20
N GLU A 99 8.79 20.48 -3.31
CA GLU A 99 10.08 19.95 -2.84
C GLU A 99 11.26 20.31 -3.77
N GLY A 100 11.02 21.11 -4.82
CA GLY A 100 12.07 21.63 -5.69
C GLY A 100 12.56 20.65 -6.76
N TYR A 101 11.89 19.50 -6.95
CA TYR A 101 12.23 18.55 -8.01
C TYR A 101 11.98 19.13 -9.42
N GLY A 102 11.26 20.24 -9.56
CA GLY A 102 11.02 20.90 -10.84
C GLY A 102 12.27 21.46 -11.52
N ASN A 103 13.31 21.77 -10.73
CA ASN A 103 14.57 22.37 -11.16
C ASN A 103 15.78 21.44 -11.02
N MET A 104 15.60 20.22 -10.51
CA MET A 104 16.68 19.25 -10.43
C MET A 104 16.75 18.42 -11.72
N ASP A 105 17.96 18.24 -12.24
CA ASP A 105 18.24 17.22 -13.25
C ASP A 105 18.01 15.85 -12.61
N ILE A 106 16.78 15.34 -12.72
CA ILE A 106 16.44 14.00 -12.27
C ILE A 106 17.25 13.01 -13.12
N PRO A 107 18.17 12.23 -12.49
CA PRO A 107 18.99 11.28 -13.20
C PRO A 107 18.11 10.26 -13.93
N GLU A 108 18.39 10.03 -15.21
CA GLU A 108 17.59 9.18 -16.11
C GLU A 108 17.44 7.74 -15.58
N ASN A 109 18.39 7.29 -14.77
CA ASN A 109 18.41 6.03 -14.04
C ASN A 109 17.35 5.91 -12.93
N ILE A 110 16.81 7.01 -12.39
CA ILE A 110 15.66 6.97 -11.46
C ILE A 110 14.35 6.82 -12.24
N LEU A 111 14.29 7.38 -13.45
CA LEU A 111 13.15 7.21 -14.37
C LEU A 111 13.15 5.81 -15.03
N ASN A 112 14.32 5.20 -15.17
CA ASN A 112 14.54 3.89 -15.81
C ASN A 112 14.73 2.74 -14.80
N ASP A 113 14.14 2.84 -13.61
CA ASP A 113 14.22 1.80 -12.57
C ASP A 113 13.77 0.42 -13.14
N PRO A 114 14.48 -0.69 -12.85
CA PRO A 114 14.23 -2.03 -13.41
C PRO A 114 12.80 -2.57 -13.32
N CYS A 115 11.94 -2.01 -12.47
CA CYS A 115 10.51 -2.32 -12.45
C CYS A 115 9.81 -1.98 -13.79
N VAL A 116 10.32 -0.99 -14.54
CA VAL A 116 9.79 -0.55 -15.85
C VAL A 116 10.26 -1.46 -17.01
N LYS A 117 11.41 -2.14 -16.87
CA LYS A 117 11.95 -3.00 -17.95
C LYS A 117 11.18 -4.29 -18.20
N LYS A 118 10.37 -4.75 -17.25
CA LYS A 118 9.61 -6.01 -17.41
C LYS A 118 8.52 -5.92 -18.50
N ALA A 119 8.11 -4.71 -18.89
CA ALA A 119 7.22 -4.48 -20.03
C ALA A 119 7.94 -4.48 -21.40
N GLN A 120 9.28 -4.36 -21.43
CA GLN A 120 10.05 -4.29 -22.68
C GLN A 120 10.40 -5.68 -23.27
N GLU A 121 10.35 -6.74 -22.47
CA GLU A 121 10.80 -8.08 -22.89
C GLU A 121 9.67 -9.08 -23.19
N SER A 122 8.40 -8.72 -22.95
CA SER A 122 7.25 -9.62 -23.12
C SER A 122 6.71 -9.73 -24.56
N CYS A 123 7.22 -8.94 -25.52
CA CYS A 123 6.83 -8.98 -26.94
C CYS A 123 7.89 -9.62 -27.85
N LYS A 124 8.42 -10.80 -27.48
CA LYS A 124 9.09 -11.70 -28.43
C LYS A 124 8.55 -13.12 -28.30
N PRO A 125 8.16 -13.79 -29.40
CA PRO A 125 7.64 -15.14 -29.34
C PRO A 125 8.81 -16.12 -29.16
N GLN A 126 8.91 -16.79 -28.01
CA GLN A 126 9.69 -18.02 -27.89
C GLN A 126 8.92 -19.11 -27.15
N LEU A 127 8.68 -20.20 -27.89
CA LEU A 127 8.30 -21.52 -27.39
C LEU A 127 9.28 -21.99 -26.31
N GLY A 128 8.77 -22.58 -25.23
CA GLY A 128 9.61 -23.38 -24.35
C GLY A 128 8.96 -23.70 -23.00
N TYR A 129 8.45 -24.93 -22.89
CA TYR A 129 7.99 -25.58 -21.67
C TYR A 129 8.93 -25.40 -20.47
N LEU A 130 8.38 -25.18 -19.26
CA LEU A 130 8.68 -25.99 -18.07
C LEU A 130 7.70 -25.75 -16.91
N LYS A 131 7.37 -26.85 -16.23
CA LYS A 131 6.44 -27.01 -15.12
C LYS A 131 6.97 -26.46 -13.79
N SER A 132 5.99 -25.98 -13.01
CA SER A 132 5.84 -25.95 -11.54
C SER A 132 6.92 -25.29 -10.67
N ARG A 133 6.50 -24.26 -9.93
CA ARG A 133 6.95 -24.04 -8.55
C ARG A 133 5.88 -23.36 -7.70
N HIS A 134 5.96 -23.73 -6.43
CA HIS A 134 5.07 -23.45 -5.31
C HIS A 134 4.75 -21.98 -5.05
N GLN A 135 3.50 -21.77 -4.61
CA GLN A 135 2.99 -20.56 -3.98
C GLN A 135 3.64 -20.37 -2.58
N SER A 136 4.16 -19.17 -2.32
CA SER A 136 4.30 -18.62 -0.98
C SER A 136 3.62 -17.26 -0.95
N SER A 137 2.58 -17.14 -0.13
CA SER A 137 1.82 -15.91 0.09
C SER A 137 2.58 -14.99 1.03
N ASP A 138 3.15 -13.91 0.49
CA ASP A 138 3.59 -12.75 1.25
C ASP A 138 2.65 -11.58 0.91
N ARG A 139 1.60 -11.37 1.73
CA ARG A 139 0.78 -10.15 1.68
C ARG A 139 1.44 -9.09 2.57
N GLN A 140 1.89 -8.00 1.95
CA GLN A 140 2.47 -6.84 2.62
C GLN A 140 1.36 -5.98 3.26
N PHE A 141 1.50 -5.65 4.54
CA PHE A 141 0.67 -4.64 5.20
C PHE A 141 1.28 -3.25 4.97
N ALA A 142 0.54 -2.38 4.28
CA ALA A 142 0.90 -0.98 4.11
C ALA A 142 0.76 -0.19 5.43
N VAL A 143 1.73 0.68 5.68
CA VAL A 143 1.77 1.60 6.84
C VAL A 143 0.73 2.70 6.65
N VAL A 144 -0.20 2.82 7.61
CA VAL A 144 -1.28 3.81 7.59
C VAL A 144 -0.80 5.12 8.22
N CYS A 145 -0.32 6.04 7.39
CA CYS A 145 -0.22 7.46 7.75
C CYS A 145 -0.99 8.28 6.71
N GLY A 146 -2.08 8.93 7.14
CA GLY A 146 -2.85 9.87 6.30
C GLY A 146 -4.16 9.33 5.68
N THR A 147 -4.87 8.40 6.32
CA THR A 147 -6.16 7.92 5.81
C THR A 147 -7.32 8.84 6.18
N ASP A 148 -7.97 9.40 5.16
CA ASP A 148 -9.34 9.95 5.24
C ASP A 148 -10.30 8.94 5.87
N MET A 149 -11.38 9.45 6.51
CA MET A 149 -12.42 8.61 7.11
C MET A 149 -12.95 7.55 6.13
N ASP A 150 -12.96 7.90 4.85
CA ASP A 150 -13.39 7.07 3.72
C ASP A 150 -12.52 5.82 3.48
N LYS A 151 -11.38 5.68 4.16
CA LYS A 151 -10.48 4.51 4.04
C LYS A 151 -10.54 3.56 5.25
N LEU A 152 -11.12 3.98 6.38
CA LEU A 152 -11.13 3.16 7.60
C LEU A 152 -11.99 1.91 7.47
N TRP A 153 -13.15 2.02 6.82
CA TRP A 153 -14.03 0.87 6.61
C TRP A 153 -13.44 -0.14 5.61
N LYS A 154 -12.70 0.33 4.59
CA LYS A 154 -11.95 -0.54 3.68
C LYS A 154 -10.90 -1.35 4.44
N LEU A 155 -10.18 -0.70 5.36
CA LEU A 155 -9.25 -1.38 6.27
C LEU A 155 -9.95 -2.36 7.21
N ALA A 156 -11.16 -2.05 7.69
CA ALA A 156 -11.94 -2.96 8.52
C ALA A 156 -12.33 -4.24 7.76
N ILE A 157 -12.77 -4.12 6.50
CA ILE A 157 -13.06 -5.27 5.63
C ILE A 157 -11.78 -6.08 5.40
N ASN A 158 -10.68 -5.43 5.02
CA ASN A 158 -9.42 -6.12 4.76
C ASN A 158 -8.84 -6.83 5.99
N LYS A 159 -8.97 -6.24 7.19
CA LYS A 159 -8.52 -6.85 8.45
C LYS A 159 -9.28 -8.13 8.79
N ASN A 160 -10.54 -8.24 8.36
CA ASN A 160 -11.40 -9.40 8.61
C ASN A 160 -11.58 -10.28 7.36
N HIS A 161 -10.77 -10.06 6.32
CA HIS A 161 -10.95 -10.65 4.99
C HIS A 161 -11.05 -12.18 5.01
N THR A 162 -10.12 -12.87 5.66
CA THR A 162 -10.13 -14.34 5.75
C THR A 162 -11.42 -14.88 6.36
N GLU A 163 -11.88 -14.26 7.45
CA GLU A 163 -13.08 -14.74 8.14
C GLU A 163 -14.35 -14.43 7.36
N LEU A 164 -14.39 -13.28 6.69
CA LEU A 164 -15.47 -12.98 5.77
C LEU A 164 -15.48 -13.97 4.60
N LEU A 165 -14.31 -14.31 4.04
CA LEU A 165 -14.22 -15.34 3.01
C LEU A 165 -14.70 -16.70 3.51
N GLU A 166 -14.54 -17.04 4.79
CA GLU A 166 -14.93 -18.34 5.36
C GLU A 166 -16.42 -18.41 5.74
N ASN A 167 -17.02 -17.31 6.20
CA ASN A 167 -18.33 -17.35 6.87
C ASN A 167 -19.42 -16.54 6.16
N LEU A 168 -19.08 -15.68 5.19
CA LEU A 168 -20.07 -14.86 4.49
C LEU A 168 -20.93 -15.70 3.54
N GLU A 169 -22.24 -15.61 3.72
CA GLU A 169 -23.26 -16.12 2.80
C GLU A 169 -23.65 -15.04 1.80
N VAL A 170 -22.80 -14.81 0.80
CA VAL A 170 -22.88 -13.72 -0.18
C VAL A 170 -24.26 -13.59 -0.83
N LEU A 171 -24.84 -14.71 -1.29
CA LEU A 171 -26.13 -14.72 -1.98
C LEU A 171 -27.30 -14.21 -1.14
N ARG A 172 -27.19 -14.25 0.20
CA ARG A 172 -28.24 -13.70 1.07
C ARG A 172 -28.10 -12.19 1.22
N VAL A 173 -26.89 -11.67 1.10
CA VAL A 173 -26.55 -10.25 1.29
C VAL A 173 -26.82 -9.43 0.02
N ILE A 174 -26.60 -10.01 -1.16
CA ILE A 174 -26.78 -9.32 -2.46
C ILE A 174 -28.13 -8.61 -2.59
N PRO A 175 -29.29 -9.25 -2.34
CA PRO A 175 -30.58 -8.59 -2.55
C PRO A 175 -30.74 -7.32 -1.72
N HIS A 176 -30.16 -7.29 -0.52
CA HIS A 176 -30.18 -6.11 0.33
C HIS A 176 -29.26 -5.01 -0.19
N LEU A 177 -28.07 -5.36 -0.71
CA LEU A 177 -27.16 -4.37 -1.27
C LEU A 177 -27.70 -3.78 -2.58
N TYR A 178 -28.34 -4.61 -3.40
CA TYR A 178 -29.04 -4.17 -4.61
C TYR A 178 -30.22 -3.24 -4.28
N GLN A 179 -31.10 -3.63 -3.35
CA GLN A 179 -32.23 -2.78 -2.90
C GLN A 179 -31.82 -1.42 -2.35
N ASN A 180 -30.60 -1.30 -1.84
CA ASN A 180 -30.05 -0.06 -1.31
C ASN A 180 -29.21 0.72 -2.34
N ASN A 181 -29.25 0.34 -3.63
CA ASN A 181 -28.48 0.94 -4.72
C ASN A 181 -26.96 0.90 -4.49
N ILE A 182 -26.47 -0.07 -3.72
CA ILE A 182 -25.02 -0.31 -3.56
C ILE A 182 -24.51 -1.15 -4.72
N LEU A 183 -25.28 -2.14 -5.17
CA LEU A 183 -25.01 -2.94 -6.36
C LEU A 183 -26.03 -2.56 -7.43
N ASP A 184 -25.61 -2.55 -8.69
CA ASP A 184 -26.49 -2.47 -9.85
C ASP A 184 -26.72 -3.86 -10.48
N ASP A 185 -27.48 -3.91 -11.58
CA ASP A 185 -27.84 -5.17 -12.27
C ASP A 185 -26.59 -5.92 -12.74
N ASP A 186 -25.62 -5.18 -13.30
CA ASP A 186 -24.36 -5.75 -13.82
C ASP A 186 -23.52 -6.33 -12.67
N ASP A 187 -23.41 -5.60 -11.56
CA ASP A 187 -22.70 -6.09 -10.36
C ASP A 187 -23.33 -7.38 -9.81
N GLU A 188 -24.66 -7.44 -9.73
CA GLU A 188 -25.39 -8.61 -9.23
C GLU A 188 -25.17 -9.82 -10.14
N ASP A 189 -25.34 -9.66 -11.45
CA ASP A 189 -25.17 -10.74 -12.42
C ASP A 189 -23.74 -11.31 -12.39
N ASP A 190 -22.72 -10.45 -12.26
CA ASP A 190 -21.32 -10.85 -12.14
C ASP A 190 -21.06 -11.66 -10.85
N ILE A 191 -21.59 -11.23 -9.71
CA ILE A 191 -21.42 -11.96 -8.46
C ILE A 191 -22.18 -13.29 -8.50
N VAL A 192 -23.40 -13.31 -9.05
CA VAL A 192 -24.22 -14.52 -9.10
C VAL A 192 -23.62 -15.56 -10.04
N SER A 193 -23.08 -15.13 -11.18
CA SER A 193 -22.46 -15.99 -12.20
C SER A 193 -21.08 -16.52 -11.81
N THR A 194 -20.37 -15.84 -10.90
CA THR A 194 -19.06 -16.26 -10.39
C THR A 194 -19.13 -17.61 -9.67
N ASN A 195 -18.23 -18.56 -9.99
CA ASN A 195 -18.24 -19.88 -9.35
C ASN A 195 -17.42 -19.92 -8.06
N GLY A 196 -18.00 -20.49 -7.01
CA GLY A 196 -17.35 -20.70 -5.72
C GLY A 196 -17.61 -19.57 -4.72
N ARG A 197 -17.87 -19.94 -3.46
CA ARG A 197 -18.28 -19.00 -2.40
C ARG A 197 -17.22 -17.91 -2.15
N GLU A 198 -15.95 -18.29 -2.06
CA GLU A 198 -14.84 -17.35 -1.83
C GLU A 198 -14.67 -16.38 -3.00
N ALA A 199 -14.74 -16.87 -4.24
CA ALA A 199 -14.65 -16.03 -5.41
C ALA A 199 -15.82 -15.02 -5.47
N LYS A 200 -17.04 -15.44 -5.13
CA LYS A 200 -18.19 -14.52 -4.98
C LYS A 200 -17.94 -13.44 -3.92
N CYS A 201 -17.34 -13.80 -2.78
CA CYS A 201 -16.97 -12.83 -1.75
C CYS A 201 -15.95 -11.82 -2.29
N GLU A 202 -14.92 -12.28 -3.00
CA GLU A 202 -13.89 -11.40 -3.56
C GLU A 202 -14.46 -10.43 -4.60
N VAL A 203 -15.34 -10.90 -5.49
CA VAL A 203 -16.03 -10.04 -6.47
C VAL A 203 -16.90 -9.02 -5.75
N LEU A 204 -17.69 -9.46 -4.76
CA LEU A 204 -18.51 -8.58 -3.93
C LEU A 204 -17.67 -7.50 -3.23
N PHE A 205 -16.56 -7.86 -2.58
CA PHE A 205 -15.67 -6.88 -1.93
C PHE A 205 -15.05 -5.94 -2.96
N GLY A 206 -14.69 -6.45 -4.14
CA GLY A 206 -14.24 -5.65 -5.25
C GLY A 206 -15.23 -4.54 -5.60
N TYR A 207 -16.53 -4.84 -5.66
CA TYR A 207 -17.56 -3.84 -5.92
C TYR A 207 -17.79 -2.91 -4.74
N ILE A 208 -18.06 -3.44 -3.55
CA ILE A 208 -18.34 -2.63 -2.35
C ILE A 208 -17.18 -1.64 -2.09
N LEU A 209 -15.92 -2.08 -2.17
CA LEU A 209 -14.74 -1.25 -1.90
C LEU A 209 -14.52 -0.12 -2.91
N ARG A 210 -15.13 -0.21 -4.10
CA ARG A 210 -15.05 0.79 -5.18
C ARG A 210 -16.22 1.77 -5.20
N LYS A 211 -17.32 1.50 -4.49
CA LYS A 211 -18.49 2.39 -4.46
C LYS A 211 -18.16 3.72 -3.77
N ASP A 212 -18.87 4.76 -4.21
CA ASP A 212 -18.77 6.11 -3.68
C ASP A 212 -19.06 6.10 -2.17
N PRO A 213 -18.15 6.61 -1.31
CA PRO A 213 -18.39 6.75 0.12
C PRO A 213 -19.67 7.52 0.47
N ALA A 214 -20.13 8.44 -0.40
CA ALA A 214 -21.38 9.18 -0.20
C ALA A 214 -22.63 8.28 -0.14
N LEU A 215 -22.55 7.06 -0.68
CA LEU A 215 -23.62 6.07 -0.62
C LEU A 215 -23.62 5.22 0.66
N ASP A 216 -22.69 5.46 1.60
CA ASP A 216 -22.51 4.66 2.82
C ASP A 216 -22.46 3.13 2.54
N PRO A 217 -21.60 2.65 1.62
CA PRO A 217 -21.55 1.24 1.26
C PRO A 217 -21.24 0.34 2.46
N PHE A 218 -20.45 0.82 3.43
CA PHE A 218 -20.15 0.08 4.63
C PHE A 218 -21.37 -0.05 5.55
N GLY A 219 -22.08 1.03 5.88
CA GLY A 219 -23.26 0.96 6.74
C GLY A 219 -24.39 0.15 6.12
N HIS A 220 -24.56 0.20 4.79
CA HIS A 220 -25.49 -0.68 4.08
C HIS A 220 -25.07 -2.15 4.11
N PHE A 221 -23.77 -2.44 3.98
CA PHE A 221 -23.25 -3.80 4.12
C PHE A 221 -23.45 -4.37 5.52
N ILE A 222 -23.18 -3.59 6.57
CA ILE A 222 -23.45 -4.00 7.97
C ILE A 222 -24.94 -4.28 8.18
N ARG A 223 -25.83 -3.42 7.69
CA ARG A 223 -27.29 -3.63 7.76
C ARG A 223 -27.71 -4.90 7.01
N ALA A 224 -27.16 -5.16 5.84
CA ALA A 224 -27.45 -6.36 5.06
C ALA A 224 -26.99 -7.65 5.80
N LEU A 225 -25.84 -7.62 6.47
CA LEU A 225 -25.40 -8.72 7.33
C LEU A 225 -26.38 -8.96 8.49
N GLN A 226 -26.86 -7.89 9.12
CA GLN A 226 -27.84 -7.99 10.20
C GLN A 226 -29.19 -8.56 9.73
N CYS A 227 -29.71 -8.06 8.60
CA CYS A 227 -30.97 -8.54 8.01
C CYS A 227 -30.90 -10.01 7.58
N THR A 228 -29.71 -10.53 7.29
CA THR A 228 -29.50 -11.92 6.86
C THR A 228 -29.12 -12.85 8.01
N ASN A 229 -29.24 -12.40 9.27
CA ASN A 229 -28.84 -13.12 10.49
C ASN A 229 -27.34 -13.45 10.55
N GLN A 230 -26.49 -12.69 9.87
CA GLN A 230 -25.03 -12.79 9.93
C GLN A 230 -24.44 -11.79 10.94
N ASN A 231 -25.11 -11.64 12.09
CA ASN A 231 -24.79 -10.64 13.12
C ASN A 231 -23.34 -10.74 13.64
N HIS A 232 -22.80 -11.96 13.75
CA HIS A 232 -21.42 -12.16 14.17
C HIS A 232 -20.39 -11.46 13.26
N LEU A 233 -20.63 -11.43 11.94
CA LEU A 233 -19.78 -10.70 10.98
C LEU A 233 -20.00 -9.19 11.08
N ALA A 234 -21.25 -8.76 11.24
CA ALA A 234 -21.61 -7.36 11.42
C ALA A 234 -20.95 -6.76 12.67
N ASP A 235 -21.04 -7.45 13.81
CA ASP A 235 -20.45 -7.03 15.08
C ASP A 235 -18.93 -6.97 14.97
N ARG A 236 -18.32 -7.97 14.33
CA ARG A 236 -16.86 -8.03 14.16
C ARG A 236 -16.32 -6.89 13.28
N LEU A 237 -17.00 -6.58 12.18
CA LEU A 237 -16.64 -5.46 11.32
C LEU A 237 -16.84 -4.12 12.03
N THR A 238 -17.95 -3.96 12.74
CA THR A 238 -18.26 -2.76 13.52
C THR A 238 -17.20 -2.52 14.61
N ASN A 239 -16.82 -3.57 15.34
CA ASN A 239 -15.75 -3.50 16.34
C ASN A 239 -14.41 -3.12 15.73
N SER A 240 -14.06 -3.71 14.57
CA SER A 240 -12.82 -3.39 13.86
C SER A 240 -12.78 -1.94 13.39
N TYR A 241 -13.89 -1.46 12.82
CA TYR A 241 -14.06 -0.08 12.40
C TYR A 241 -13.97 0.90 13.60
N THR A 242 -14.66 0.60 14.69
CA THR A 242 -14.65 1.43 15.91
C THR A 242 -13.26 1.52 16.52
N TRP A 243 -12.52 0.40 16.57
CA TRP A 243 -11.13 0.40 17.02
C TRP A 243 -10.25 1.27 16.12
N LEU A 244 -10.41 1.18 14.79
CA LEU A 244 -9.68 2.03 13.84
C LEU A 244 -10.00 3.52 14.02
N GLU A 245 -11.27 3.88 14.27
CA GLU A 245 -11.65 5.26 14.59
C GLU A 245 -10.99 5.77 15.87
N GLN A 246 -10.95 4.94 16.93
CA GLN A 246 -10.32 5.31 18.20
C GLN A 246 -8.81 5.54 18.01
N VAL A 247 -8.14 4.65 17.27
CA VAL A 247 -6.72 4.80 16.93
C VAL A 247 -6.48 6.10 16.16
N LYS A 248 -7.31 6.40 15.16
CA LYS A 248 -7.20 7.64 14.39
C LYS A 248 -7.41 8.88 15.26
N LYS A 249 -8.46 8.89 16.11
CA LYS A 249 -8.73 10.00 17.05
C LYS A 249 -7.56 10.21 18.02
N ALA A 250 -6.98 9.13 18.53
CA ALA A 250 -5.78 9.21 19.38
C ALA A 250 -4.61 9.83 18.61
N GLN A 251 -4.35 9.39 17.38
CA GLN A 251 -3.31 9.96 16.53
C GLN A 251 -3.52 11.44 16.22
N GLU A 252 -4.76 11.88 15.95
CA GLU A 252 -5.09 13.27 15.70
C GLU A 252 -4.94 14.13 16.96
N SER A 253 -5.29 13.58 18.13
CA SER A 253 -5.08 14.25 19.42
C SER A 253 -3.61 14.39 19.83
N CYS A 254 -2.74 13.52 19.32
CA CYS A 254 -1.30 13.54 19.56
C CYS A 254 -0.51 14.41 18.57
N LYS A 255 -1.15 15.00 17.54
CA LYS A 255 -0.46 15.97 16.67
C LYS A 255 -0.15 17.24 17.47
N PRO A 256 1.13 17.64 17.61
CA PRO A 256 1.47 18.92 18.24
C PRO A 256 0.78 20.06 17.49
N GLN A 257 0.19 21.01 18.22
CA GLN A 257 -0.29 22.27 17.64
C GLN A 257 0.92 23.07 17.13
N LEU A 258 1.39 22.72 15.94
CA LEU A 258 2.51 23.36 15.24
C LEU A 258 2.02 24.60 14.48
N GLY A 259 1.29 25.45 15.18
CA GLY A 259 0.77 26.71 14.67
C GLY A 259 0.53 27.64 15.84
N TYR A 260 1.53 28.48 16.14
CA TYR A 260 1.49 29.76 16.88
C TYR A 260 2.77 29.98 17.71
N LEU A 261 3.96 29.88 17.12
CA LEU A 261 5.15 30.54 17.69
C LEU A 261 6.01 31.14 16.57
N ASN A 262 5.50 32.24 16.01
CA ASN A 262 6.32 33.22 15.31
C ASN A 262 6.19 34.56 16.05
N SER A 263 6.65 34.59 17.31
CA SER A 263 6.84 35.83 18.07
C SER A 263 7.99 35.64 19.06
N ARG A 264 9.02 36.46 18.89
CA ARG A 264 10.19 36.64 19.74
C ARG A 264 9.85 36.59 21.24
N HIS A 265 10.51 35.72 22.01
CA HIS A 265 11.41 36.17 23.08
C HIS A 265 12.19 35.01 23.71
N GLN A 266 13.41 35.35 24.13
CA GLN A 266 14.31 34.53 24.92
C GLN A 266 13.68 34.19 26.26
N SER A 267 13.52 32.90 26.55
CA SER A 267 13.69 32.36 27.90
C SER A 267 14.01 30.89 27.80
N SER A 268 15.14 30.50 28.37
CA SER A 268 15.53 29.12 28.55
C SER A 268 14.46 28.40 29.37
N ASP A 269 13.78 27.44 28.77
CA ASP A 269 13.25 26.30 29.49
C ASP A 269 13.15 25.11 28.55
N ARG A 270 13.79 24.01 28.95
CA ARG A 270 13.78 22.73 28.26
C ARG A 270 12.35 22.20 28.20
N GLN A 271 11.67 22.40 27.08
CA GLN A 271 10.47 21.64 26.77
C GLN A 271 10.92 20.23 26.38
N PHE A 272 10.80 19.29 27.31
CA PHE A 272 10.80 17.87 27.01
C PHE A 272 9.56 17.59 26.16
N ALA A 273 9.77 17.34 24.87
CA ALA A 273 8.75 16.74 24.03
C ALA A 273 8.43 15.37 24.63
N VAL A 274 7.21 15.22 25.16
CA VAL A 274 6.64 13.92 25.51
C VAL A 274 6.36 13.23 24.18
N VAL A 275 7.37 12.54 23.64
CA VAL A 275 7.17 11.65 22.50
C VAL A 275 6.39 10.44 23.04
N CYS A 276 5.16 10.24 22.56
CA CYS A 276 4.39 9.06 22.91
C CYS A 276 5.16 7.79 22.49
N GLU A 277 5.15 6.74 23.31
CA GLU A 277 5.92 5.51 23.06
C GLU A 277 5.63 4.88 21.66
N ASN A 278 4.42 5.09 21.15
CA ASN A 278 4.01 4.66 19.81
C ASN A 278 4.74 5.40 18.67
N ASP A 279 5.07 6.68 18.86
CA ASP A 279 5.82 7.47 17.87
C ASP A 279 7.29 7.05 17.84
N MET A 280 7.85 6.70 19.01
CA MET A 280 9.22 6.16 19.11
C MET A 280 9.36 4.82 18.39
N GLU A 281 8.36 3.95 18.48
CA GLU A 281 8.37 2.66 17.77
C GLU A 281 8.32 2.86 16.25
N LEU A 282 7.50 3.80 15.76
CA LEU A 282 7.45 4.14 14.33
C LEU A 282 8.80 4.69 13.82
N LEU A 283 9.41 5.59 14.58
CA LEU A 283 10.71 6.16 14.26
C LEU A 283 11.82 5.11 14.23
N ARG A 284 11.83 4.17 15.19
CA ARG A 284 12.75 3.02 15.21
C ARG A 284 12.57 2.12 13.98
N ARG A 285 11.33 1.87 13.53
CA ARG A 285 11.07 1.10 12.29
C ARG A 285 11.65 1.79 11.07
N GLN A 286 11.47 3.11 10.96
CA GLN A 286 12.06 3.89 9.88
C GLN A 286 13.59 3.87 9.93
N ALA A 287 14.17 3.93 11.12
CA ALA A 287 15.61 3.86 11.29
C ALA A 287 16.20 2.51 10.84
N ILE A 288 15.55 1.39 11.15
CA ILE A 288 15.98 0.08 10.67
C ILE A 288 15.90 0.01 9.13
N LYS A 289 14.84 0.54 8.53
CA LYS A 289 14.70 0.60 7.06
C LYS A 289 15.79 1.45 6.41
N LYS A 290 16.10 2.62 6.98
CA LYS A 290 17.18 3.51 6.49
C LYS A 290 18.56 2.85 6.61
N ASN A 291 18.77 2.08 7.68
CA ASN A 291 20.04 1.39 7.94
C ASN A 291 20.09 -0.04 7.37
N TYR A 292 19.11 -0.45 6.56
CA TYR A 292 18.95 -1.83 6.11
C TYR A 292 20.20 -2.41 5.44
N LYS A 293 20.81 -1.65 4.51
CA LYS A 293 22.04 -2.08 3.82
C LYS A 293 23.22 -2.27 4.76
N LEU A 294 23.35 -1.39 5.76
CA LEU A 294 24.40 -1.47 6.77
C LEU A 294 24.19 -2.70 7.66
N LEU A 295 22.95 -2.96 8.07
CA LEU A 295 22.58 -4.13 8.87
C LEU A 295 22.86 -5.43 8.11
N LEU A 296 22.47 -5.55 6.83
CA LEU A 296 22.80 -6.75 6.04
C LEU A 296 24.31 -6.96 5.87
N ARG A 297 25.08 -5.87 5.81
CA ARG A 297 26.53 -5.94 5.61
C ARG A 297 27.28 -6.26 6.89
N ASP A 298 26.88 -5.75 8.04
CA ASP A 298 27.74 -5.76 9.23
C ASP A 298 27.13 -6.52 10.42
N MET A 299 25.82 -6.81 10.39
CA MET A 299 25.14 -7.51 11.50
C MET A 299 25.56 -8.99 11.57
N ASN A 300 25.59 -9.53 12.80
CA ASN A 300 25.75 -10.96 13.07
C ASN A 300 24.45 -11.54 13.65
N ALA A 301 23.55 -11.99 12.77
CA ALA A 301 22.24 -12.50 13.17
C ALA A 301 22.32 -13.63 14.20
N ASN A 302 23.27 -14.58 14.06
CA ASN A 302 23.33 -15.77 14.92
C ASN A 302 23.64 -15.44 16.38
N GLU A 303 24.49 -14.45 16.62
CA GLU A 303 24.83 -14.00 17.97
C GLU A 303 23.64 -13.29 18.64
N LEU A 304 22.81 -12.60 17.87
CA LEU A 304 21.62 -11.90 18.38
C LEU A 304 20.45 -12.83 18.74
N LEU A 305 20.36 -14.02 18.12
CA LEU A 305 19.19 -14.89 18.25
C LEU A 305 18.90 -15.30 19.69
N SER A 306 19.93 -15.54 20.50
CA SER A 306 19.76 -16.00 21.87
C SER A 306 19.08 -14.94 22.74
N ASP A 307 19.50 -13.68 22.62
CA ASP A 307 18.95 -12.58 23.41
C ASP A 307 17.58 -12.15 22.88
N LEU A 308 17.38 -12.15 21.56
CA LEU A 308 16.05 -11.90 20.98
C LEU A 308 15.02 -12.97 21.33
N TYR A 309 15.44 -14.23 21.41
CA TYR A 309 14.58 -15.33 21.87
C TYR A 309 14.24 -15.20 23.36
N ARG A 310 15.24 -14.88 24.22
CA ARG A 310 15.03 -14.65 25.66
C ARG A 310 14.05 -13.51 25.95
N ASN A 311 14.07 -12.47 25.12
CA ASN A 311 13.17 -11.32 25.24
C ASN A 311 11.84 -11.52 24.49
N ASN A 312 11.51 -12.74 24.04
CA ASN A 312 10.28 -13.07 23.31
C ASN A 312 10.07 -12.27 22.01
N VAL A 313 11.11 -11.67 21.44
CA VAL A 313 11.05 -10.94 20.16
C VAL A 313 10.87 -11.91 19.00
N ILE A 314 11.48 -13.09 19.11
CA ILE A 314 11.33 -14.21 18.17
C ILE A 314 11.02 -15.49 18.94
N ASN A 315 10.27 -16.40 18.32
CA ASN A 315 9.98 -17.72 18.87
C ASN A 315 10.95 -18.80 18.38
N HIS A 316 10.83 -20.01 18.93
CA HIS A 316 11.74 -21.12 18.62
C HIS A 316 11.74 -21.49 17.12
N ASN A 317 10.57 -21.52 16.49
CA ASN A 317 10.44 -21.84 15.07
C ASN A 317 11.12 -20.79 14.19
N GLN A 318 10.92 -19.51 14.51
CA GLN A 318 11.58 -18.40 13.81
C GLN A 318 13.11 -18.47 13.95
N MET A 319 13.60 -18.77 15.15
CA MET A 319 15.04 -18.98 15.39
C MET A 319 15.62 -20.10 14.52
N VAL A 320 14.92 -21.24 14.42
CA VAL A 320 15.33 -22.37 13.57
C VAL A 320 15.33 -21.97 12.08
N ILE A 321 14.28 -21.27 11.62
CA ILE A 321 14.18 -20.79 10.24
C ILE A 321 15.33 -19.84 9.89
N ILE A 322 15.67 -18.91 10.79
CA ILE A 322 16.78 -17.98 10.56
C ILE A 322 18.09 -18.76 10.46
N LYS A 323 18.38 -19.67 11.41
CA LYS A 323 19.60 -20.49 11.39
C LYS A 323 19.73 -21.36 10.13
N ALA A 324 18.61 -21.79 9.55
CA ALA A 324 18.59 -22.60 8.35
C ALA A 324 18.93 -21.83 7.06
N LYS A 325 18.99 -20.49 7.08
CA LYS A 325 19.36 -19.69 5.91
C LYS A 325 20.83 -19.91 5.53
N HIS A 326 21.09 -19.93 4.21
CA HIS A 326 22.36 -20.37 3.63
C HIS A 326 23.48 -19.34 3.70
N SER A 327 23.16 -18.04 3.83
CA SER A 327 24.15 -16.97 3.91
C SER A 327 23.87 -16.03 5.06
N ARG A 328 24.91 -15.36 5.58
CA ARG A 328 24.77 -14.35 6.63
C ARG A 328 23.81 -13.21 6.23
N PRO A 329 23.87 -12.64 5.00
CA PRO A 329 22.87 -11.67 4.55
C PRO A 329 21.44 -12.19 4.60
N ASP A 330 21.19 -13.43 4.16
CA ASP A 330 19.84 -14.03 4.20
C ASP A 330 19.34 -14.23 5.64
N GLN A 331 20.26 -14.61 6.55
CA GLN A 331 19.96 -14.70 7.98
C GLN A 331 19.57 -13.33 8.55
N CYS A 332 20.32 -12.29 8.19
CA CYS A 332 20.08 -10.91 8.62
C CYS A 332 18.75 -10.37 8.08
N GLU A 333 18.49 -10.55 6.78
CA GLU A 333 17.23 -10.18 6.14
C GLU A 333 16.04 -10.88 6.78
N CYS A 334 16.14 -12.18 7.00
CA CYS A 334 15.08 -12.96 7.63
C CYS A 334 14.81 -12.48 9.07
N LEU A 335 15.88 -12.23 9.85
CA LEU A 335 15.77 -11.71 11.21
C LEU A 335 15.13 -10.32 11.25
N ILE A 336 15.59 -9.37 10.41
CA ILE A 336 15.02 -8.02 10.32
C ILE A 336 13.54 -8.10 9.95
N GLY A 337 13.18 -8.99 9.02
CA GLY A 337 11.79 -9.22 8.63
C GLY A 337 10.90 -9.69 9.78
N TYR A 338 11.41 -10.52 10.69
CA TYR A 338 10.65 -10.91 11.90
C TYR A 338 10.57 -9.76 12.90
N ILE A 339 11.65 -9.05 13.15
CA ILE A 339 11.68 -7.89 14.05
C ILE A 339 10.68 -6.82 13.61
N LEU A 340 10.62 -6.50 12.32
CA LEU A 340 9.67 -5.53 11.75
C LEU A 340 8.21 -6.02 11.74
N ARG A 341 7.95 -7.32 11.96
CA ARG A 341 6.59 -7.87 12.04
C ARG A 341 6.17 -8.25 13.46
N ALA A 342 7.09 -8.20 14.42
CA ALA A 342 6.83 -8.53 15.81
C ALA A 342 5.83 -7.55 16.45
N ASN A 343 5.07 -8.05 17.43
CA ASN A 343 4.09 -7.27 18.18
C ASN A 343 4.78 -6.06 18.84
N PRO A 344 4.36 -4.82 18.53
CA PRO A 344 4.91 -3.61 19.15
C PRO A 344 4.88 -3.59 20.68
N GLU A 345 3.91 -4.28 21.31
CA GLU A 345 3.79 -4.37 22.78
C GLU A 345 4.98 -5.08 23.44
N LEU A 346 5.73 -5.87 22.66
CA LEU A 346 6.95 -6.55 23.13
C LEU A 346 8.21 -5.70 22.95
N GLU A 347 8.07 -4.42 22.56
CA GLU A 347 9.17 -3.49 22.28
C GLU A 347 10.33 -4.12 21.45
N PRO A 348 10.04 -4.81 20.34
CA PRO A 348 11.01 -5.68 19.65
C PRO A 348 12.26 -4.91 19.18
N LEU A 349 12.09 -3.63 18.84
CA LEU A 349 13.18 -2.78 18.35
C LEU A 349 14.10 -2.32 19.48
N ARG A 350 13.55 -2.07 20.66
CA ARG A 350 14.35 -1.75 21.85
C ARG A 350 15.23 -2.92 22.23
N HIS A 351 14.64 -4.13 22.28
CA HIS A 351 15.39 -5.35 22.56
C HIS A 351 16.41 -5.67 21.47
N PHE A 352 16.10 -5.38 20.20
CA PHE A 352 17.06 -5.52 19.11
C PHE A 352 18.27 -4.60 19.25
N VAL A 353 18.06 -3.31 19.55
CA VAL A 353 19.15 -2.37 19.79
C VAL A 353 19.96 -2.77 21.02
N SER A 354 19.32 -3.23 22.09
CA SER A 354 20.01 -3.75 23.28
C SER A 354 20.86 -4.98 22.94
N ALA A 355 20.32 -5.93 22.19
CA ALA A 355 21.05 -7.14 21.78
C ALA A 355 22.27 -6.79 20.91
N LEU A 356 22.16 -5.80 20.00
CA LEU A 356 23.31 -5.29 19.24
C LEU A 356 24.42 -4.77 20.15
N ARG A 357 24.08 -4.07 21.23
CA ARG A 357 25.05 -3.59 22.23
C ARG A 357 25.67 -4.75 23.02
N GLU A 358 24.88 -5.74 23.41
CA GLU A 358 25.36 -6.92 24.14
C GLU A 358 26.40 -7.72 23.34
N ILE A 359 26.21 -7.84 22.02
CA ILE A 359 27.18 -8.49 21.12
C ILE A 359 28.26 -7.55 20.59
N LYS A 360 28.42 -6.36 21.18
CA LYS A 360 29.43 -5.34 20.83
C LYS A 360 29.36 -4.85 19.38
N GLN A 361 28.18 -4.87 18.78
CA GLN A 361 27.88 -4.22 17.50
C GLN A 361 27.39 -2.78 17.70
N ASP A 362 28.09 -2.02 18.56
CA ASP A 362 27.70 -0.65 18.95
C ASP A 362 27.57 0.31 17.78
N HIS A 363 28.39 0.14 16.73
CA HIS A 363 28.30 0.96 15.53
C HIS A 363 26.94 0.83 14.82
N LEU A 364 26.30 -0.35 14.87
CA LEU A 364 24.96 -0.57 14.30
C LEU A 364 23.87 0.01 15.21
N ALA A 365 23.99 -0.21 16.52
CA ALA A 365 23.08 0.37 17.51
C ALA A 365 23.08 1.91 17.41
N ASN A 366 24.27 2.52 17.39
CA ASN A 366 24.43 3.96 17.26
C ASN A 366 23.88 4.48 15.92
N SER A 367 24.07 3.76 14.82
CA SER A 367 23.53 4.17 13.51
C SER A 367 22.00 4.15 13.48
N ILE A 368 21.37 3.18 14.16
CA ILE A 368 19.91 3.13 14.31
C ILE A 368 19.42 4.27 15.20
N GLU A 369 20.03 4.44 16.38
CA GLU A 369 19.64 5.48 17.35
C GLU A 369 19.87 6.90 16.84
N SER A 370 20.94 7.16 16.06
CA SER A 370 21.20 8.49 15.50
C SER A 370 20.21 8.90 14.40
N THR A 371 19.35 7.98 13.97
CA THR A 371 18.40 8.21 12.87
C THR A 371 17.05 8.77 13.37
N TYR A 372 16.80 8.80 14.68
CA TYR A 372 15.57 9.34 15.26
C TYR A 372 15.79 10.20 16.50
#